data_AF-A0A6G1RGS4-F1
#
_entry.id   AF-A0A6G1RGS4-F1
#
_cell.length_a   1.000
_cell.length_b   1.000
_cell.length_c   1.000
_cell.angle_alpha   90.00
_cell.angle_beta   90.00
_cell.angle_gamma   90.00
#
_symmetry.space_group_name_H-M   'P 1'
#
loop_
_entity.id
_entity.type
_entity.pdbx_description
1 polymer ?
#
loop_
_entity_poly.entity_id
_entity_poly.type
_entity_poly.pdbx_seq_one_letter_code
_entity_poly.pdbx_strand_id
1 'polypeptide(L)'
;HHCKQCGAVICAKCSEFKPLADNSRHNRVCKECFVQLPASPCSPGVEAVGEQKKRLAAEKQSILAAENSLFSSYLQFLEKGKTWYKMWVTIPKTEPLVLYLQGSSQDGRSPRPIPLPGYEVSLPGSSEKFEVKHVFKLCQSQQTLYFSAEDEELQMKWMEILTKAAKGA
;
A
#
# COMPACT_ATOMS: atom_id res chain seq x y z
N HIS A 1 -31.67 14.65 -15.90
CA HIS A 1 -31.88 13.19 -15.71
C HIS A 1 -30.82 12.65 -14.77
N HIS A 2 -31.04 11.53 -14.08
CA HIS A 2 -30.04 10.99 -13.14
C HIS A 2 -29.38 9.74 -13.72
N CYS A 3 -28.06 9.61 -13.55
CA CYS A 3 -27.30 8.42 -13.87
C CYS A 3 -27.74 7.28 -12.97
N LYS A 4 -28.04 6.11 -13.53
CA LYS A 4 -28.51 4.95 -12.75
C LYS A 4 -27.44 4.35 -11.84
N GLN A 5 -26.16 4.51 -12.20
CA GLN A 5 -25.03 3.94 -11.45
C GLN A 5 -24.52 4.83 -10.32
N CYS A 6 -24.49 6.14 -10.50
CA CYS A 6 -23.91 7.07 -9.52
C CYS A 6 -24.85 8.20 -9.08
N GLY A 7 -26.08 8.26 -9.61
CA GLY A 7 -27.05 9.29 -9.27
C GLY A 7 -26.77 10.67 -9.87
N ALA A 8 -25.60 10.88 -10.51
CA ALA A 8 -25.21 12.18 -11.05
C ALA A 8 -26.24 12.75 -12.04
N VAL A 9 -26.48 14.07 -11.96
CA VAL A 9 -27.39 14.78 -12.87
C VAL A 9 -26.75 14.89 -14.25
N ILE A 10 -27.34 14.21 -15.24
CA ILE A 10 -26.95 14.21 -16.66
C ILE A 10 -28.01 14.89 -17.54
N CYS A 11 -27.57 15.53 -18.61
CA CYS A 11 -28.46 16.10 -19.62
C CYS A 11 -28.96 15.01 -20.60
N ALA A 12 -30.11 15.22 -21.24
CA ALA A 12 -30.71 14.24 -22.15
C ALA A 12 -29.79 13.87 -23.34
N LYS A 13 -28.96 14.82 -23.82
CA LYS A 13 -28.02 14.62 -24.92
C LYS A 13 -26.80 13.76 -24.55
N CYS A 14 -26.48 13.57 -23.26
CA CYS A 14 -25.37 12.72 -22.82
C CYS A 14 -25.72 11.23 -22.77
N SER A 15 -26.95 10.84 -23.14
CA SER A 15 -27.41 9.44 -23.16
C SER A 15 -27.27 8.75 -24.51
N GLU A 16 -26.90 9.47 -25.58
CA GLU A 16 -26.93 8.99 -26.97
C GLU A 16 -25.57 9.05 -27.69
N PHE A 17 -24.48 8.70 -27.03
CA PHE A 17 -23.23 8.43 -27.77
C PHE A 17 -23.23 6.99 -28.28
N LYS A 18 -23.75 6.79 -29.50
CA LYS A 18 -23.54 5.58 -30.33
C LYS A 18 -22.67 5.93 -31.53
N PRO A 19 -21.62 5.15 -31.80
CA PRO A 19 -21.34 4.70 -33.16
C PRO A 19 -21.83 3.26 -33.36
N LEU A 20 -22.22 3.00 -34.60
CA LEU A 20 -22.82 1.79 -35.16
C LEU A 20 -22.25 0.46 -34.62
N ALA A 21 -23.15 -0.51 -34.42
CA ALA A 21 -22.88 -1.92 -34.08
C ALA A 21 -22.58 -2.24 -32.60
N ASP A 22 -23.60 -2.17 -31.74
CA ASP A 22 -24.07 -3.40 -31.07
C ASP A 22 -25.41 -3.14 -30.37
N ASN A 23 -26.28 -4.13 -30.40
CA ASN A 23 -27.68 -4.05 -30.02
C ASN A 23 -27.85 -4.55 -28.57
N SER A 24 -27.38 -3.78 -27.57
CA SER A 24 -27.57 -4.17 -26.17
C SER A 24 -27.89 -3.00 -25.24
N ARG A 25 -29.21 -2.79 -25.07
CA ARG A 25 -29.93 -2.20 -23.92
C ARG A 25 -29.08 -1.27 -23.02
N HIS A 26 -28.78 -0.06 -23.49
CA HIS A 26 -27.97 0.90 -22.75
C HIS A 26 -28.76 1.44 -21.55
N ASN A 27 -28.39 0.98 -20.35
CA ASN A 27 -28.82 1.59 -19.11
C ASN A 27 -28.26 3.01 -19.05
N ARG A 28 -29.13 4.00 -18.85
CA ARG A 28 -28.82 5.43 -18.73
C ARG A 28 -27.72 5.69 -17.68
N VAL A 29 -26.49 5.85 -18.12
CA VAL A 29 -25.31 6.12 -17.28
C VAL A 29 -24.50 7.30 -17.83
N CYS A 30 -23.74 7.99 -16.97
CA CYS A 30 -22.89 9.11 -17.37
C CYS A 30 -21.62 8.62 -18.12
N LYS A 31 -20.91 9.53 -18.79
CA LYS A 31 -19.71 9.23 -19.59
C LYS A 31 -18.63 8.48 -18.78
N GLU A 32 -18.42 8.88 -17.53
CA GLU A 32 -17.50 8.24 -16.60
C GLU A 32 -17.90 6.78 -16.35
N CYS A 33 -19.18 6.53 -16.05
CA CYS A 33 -19.72 5.19 -15.83
C CYS A 33 -19.81 4.35 -17.11
N PHE A 34 -19.90 4.98 -18.28
CA PHE A 34 -19.88 4.31 -19.57
C PHE A 34 -18.48 3.83 -19.95
N VAL A 35 -17.45 4.66 -19.74
CA VAL A 35 -16.03 4.28 -19.95
C VAL A 35 -15.58 3.20 -18.98
N GLN A 36 -16.17 3.15 -17.79
CA GLN A 36 -15.91 2.11 -16.77
C GLN A 36 -16.64 0.79 -17.07
N LEU A 37 -17.44 0.70 -18.14
CA LEU A 37 -18.00 -0.58 -18.56
C LEU A 37 -16.85 -1.41 -19.17
N PRO A 38 -16.54 -2.59 -18.61
CA PRO A 38 -15.50 -3.44 -19.18
C PRO A 38 -15.87 -3.79 -20.61
N ALA A 39 -14.98 -3.49 -21.56
CA ALA A 39 -15.04 -4.07 -22.90
C ALA A 39 -15.01 -5.59 -22.75
N SER A 40 -16.17 -6.21 -22.92
CA SER A 40 -16.28 -7.66 -22.96
C SER A 40 -15.62 -8.16 -24.25
N PRO A 41 -14.85 -9.24 -24.18
CA PRO A 41 -15.16 -10.40 -25.00
C PRO A 41 -15.74 -11.50 -24.10
N CYS A 42 -16.93 -11.94 -24.50
CA CYS A 42 -17.66 -13.17 -24.17
C CYS A 42 -17.52 -13.83 -22.79
N SER A 43 -18.68 -13.92 -22.13
CA SER A 43 -19.22 -14.82 -21.10
C SER A 43 -18.71 -16.28 -21.07
N PRO A 44 -19.13 -17.16 -20.12
CA PRO A 44 -19.97 -16.94 -18.92
C PRO A 44 -19.41 -17.55 -17.61
N GLY A 45 -19.87 -17.06 -16.45
CA GLY A 45 -19.93 -17.92 -15.25
C GLY A 45 -19.57 -17.25 -13.93
N VAL A 46 -20.61 -16.75 -13.26
CA VAL A 46 -20.85 -16.80 -11.81
C VAL A 46 -19.82 -16.17 -10.83
N GLU A 47 -20.33 -15.28 -9.96
CA GLU A 47 -19.82 -14.97 -8.60
C GLU A 47 -18.77 -13.85 -8.39
N ALA A 48 -18.92 -12.68 -9.01
CA ALA A 48 -17.94 -11.57 -8.87
C ALA A 48 -18.27 -10.47 -7.82
N VAL A 49 -19.02 -10.75 -6.74
CA VAL A 49 -19.16 -9.79 -5.61
C VAL A 49 -18.00 -9.91 -4.61
N GLY A 50 -17.26 -11.03 -4.62
CA GLY A 50 -16.07 -11.23 -3.79
C GLY A 50 -14.74 -10.83 -4.43
N GLU A 51 -14.70 -10.48 -5.73
CA GLU A 51 -13.47 -10.43 -6.58
C GLU A 51 -12.66 -9.14 -6.59
N GLN A 52 -13.28 -7.98 -6.39
CA GLN A 52 -12.53 -6.72 -6.50
C GLN A 52 -11.58 -6.49 -5.32
N LYS A 53 -11.92 -6.97 -4.12
CA LYS A 53 -11.03 -6.87 -2.95
C LYS A 53 -9.82 -7.81 -3.04
N LYS A 54 -9.95 -8.93 -3.76
CA LYS A 54 -8.90 -9.93 -3.93
C LYS A 54 -7.92 -9.61 -5.08
N ARG A 55 -8.33 -8.85 -6.10
CA ARG A 55 -7.40 -8.37 -7.15
C ARG A 55 -6.43 -7.28 -6.67
N LEU A 56 -6.92 -6.30 -5.91
CA LEU A 56 -6.05 -5.28 -5.29
C LEU A 56 -5.08 -5.89 -4.26
N ALA A 57 -5.51 -6.92 -3.54
CA ALA A 57 -4.65 -7.65 -2.60
C ALA A 57 -3.58 -8.47 -3.34
N ALA A 58 -3.93 -9.15 -4.43
CA ALA A 58 -2.99 -9.91 -5.25
C ALA A 58 -1.95 -9.02 -5.95
N GLU A 59 -2.36 -7.84 -6.45
CA GLU A 59 -1.46 -6.88 -7.07
C GLU A 59 -0.52 -6.24 -6.03
N LYS A 60 -1.03 -5.88 -4.83
CA LYS A 60 -0.17 -5.44 -3.71
C LYS A 60 0.78 -6.53 -3.22
N GLN A 61 0.38 -7.80 -3.22
CA GLN A 61 1.27 -8.90 -2.89
C GLN A 61 2.38 -9.08 -3.94
N SER A 62 2.10 -8.82 -5.22
CA SER A 62 3.10 -8.82 -6.29
C SER A 62 4.12 -7.68 -6.14
N ILE A 63 3.68 -6.48 -5.75
CA ILE A 63 4.58 -5.33 -5.46
C ILE A 63 5.53 -5.64 -4.29
N LEU A 64 5.06 -6.39 -3.31
CA LEU A 64 5.84 -6.79 -2.13
C LEU A 64 6.60 -8.11 -2.32
N ALA A 65 6.62 -8.64 -3.54
CA ALA A 65 7.49 -9.76 -3.86
C ALA A 65 8.96 -9.33 -3.67
N ALA A 66 9.79 -10.24 -3.17
CA ALA A 66 11.20 -9.97 -2.88
C ALA A 66 11.97 -9.46 -4.11
N GLU A 67 11.56 -9.88 -5.31
CA GLU A 67 12.11 -9.47 -6.60
C GLU A 67 11.83 -7.99 -6.97
N ASN A 68 10.68 -7.45 -6.54
CA ASN A 68 10.29 -6.05 -6.75
C ASN A 68 10.57 -5.14 -5.55
N SER A 69 11.28 -5.66 -4.55
CA SER A 69 11.63 -4.92 -3.35
C SER A 69 12.97 -4.21 -3.50
N LEU A 70 13.01 -2.91 -3.22
CA LEU A 70 14.23 -2.10 -3.16
C LEU A 70 15.10 -2.56 -1.98
N PHE A 71 14.43 -2.81 -0.86
CA PHE A 71 15.06 -3.42 0.30
C PHE A 71 14.04 -4.18 1.12
N SER A 72 14.44 -5.31 1.71
CA SER A 72 13.58 -6.10 2.58
C SER A 72 14.39 -6.92 3.56
N SER A 73 13.96 -6.94 4.82
CA SER A 73 14.54 -7.82 5.84
C SER A 73 13.56 -7.99 7.01
N TYR A 74 13.83 -8.97 7.86
CA TYR A 74 13.20 -8.99 9.17
C TYR A 74 13.84 -7.94 10.08
N LEU A 75 13.01 -7.21 10.82
CA LEU A 75 13.42 -6.29 11.86
C LEU A 75 12.54 -6.51 13.09
N GLN A 76 13.06 -6.17 14.25
CA GLN A 76 12.22 -6.03 15.43
C GLN A 76 11.57 -4.66 15.41
N PHE A 77 10.26 -4.59 15.61
CA PHE A 77 9.47 -3.36 15.58
C PHE A 77 8.81 -3.09 16.93
N LEU A 78 8.84 -1.84 17.35
CA LEU A 78 8.22 -1.35 18.57
C LEU A 78 7.58 0.03 18.30
N GLU A 79 6.26 0.15 18.43
CA GLU A 79 5.53 1.42 18.25
C GLU A 79 5.06 2.00 19.59
N LYS A 80 4.47 1.17 20.45
CA LYS A 80 3.93 1.56 21.77
C LYS A 80 4.31 0.53 22.82
N GLY A 81 4.59 1.02 24.03
CA GLY A 81 4.98 0.17 25.15
C GLY A 81 6.45 -0.23 25.07
N LYS A 82 6.74 -1.51 25.39
CA LYS A 82 8.11 -2.04 25.48
C LYS A 82 8.29 -3.40 24.78
N THR A 83 7.26 -3.88 24.09
CA THR A 83 7.25 -5.21 23.46
C THR A 83 7.71 -5.12 22.02
N TRP A 84 8.78 -5.84 21.70
CA TRP A 84 9.33 -5.95 20.35
C TRP A 84 8.65 -7.08 19.58
N TYR A 85 8.27 -6.80 18.33
CA TYR A 85 7.66 -7.78 17.44
C TYR A 85 8.56 -8.01 16.23
N LYS A 86 8.83 -9.27 15.89
CA LYS A 86 9.50 -9.57 14.63
C LYS A 86 8.53 -9.25 13.48
N MET A 87 8.93 -8.33 12.61
CA MET A 87 8.16 -7.93 11.44
C MET A 87 9.03 -8.03 10.20
N TRP A 88 8.44 -8.44 9.10
CA TRP A 88 9.03 -8.32 7.78
C TRP A 88 8.81 -6.89 7.28
N VAL A 89 9.91 -6.21 6.98
CA VAL A 89 9.91 -4.81 6.60
C VAL A 89 10.41 -4.71 5.17
N THR A 90 9.63 -4.07 4.30
CA THR A 90 9.90 -4.00 2.86
C THR A 90 9.66 -2.59 2.32
N ILE A 91 10.56 -2.11 1.48
CA ILE A 91 10.35 -0.95 0.63
C ILE A 91 10.31 -1.45 -0.82
N PRO A 92 9.20 -1.33 -1.55
CA PRO A 92 9.13 -1.70 -2.96
C PRO A 92 9.87 -0.70 -3.85
N LYS A 93 10.41 -1.18 -4.98
CA LYS A 93 11.09 -0.32 -5.98
C LYS A 93 10.12 0.66 -6.65
N THR A 94 8.85 0.27 -6.78
CA THR A 94 7.80 1.08 -7.39
C THR A 94 7.33 2.22 -6.49
N GLU A 95 7.40 2.04 -5.17
CA GLU A 95 7.03 3.04 -4.17
C GLU A 95 8.16 3.20 -3.14
N PRO A 96 9.31 3.80 -3.51
CA PRO A 96 10.48 3.90 -2.62
C PRO A 96 10.23 4.78 -1.39
N LEU A 97 9.13 5.53 -1.39
CA LEU A 97 8.69 6.42 -0.32
C LEU A 97 7.75 5.74 0.68
N VAL A 98 7.42 4.46 0.51
CA VAL A 98 6.48 3.74 1.37
C VAL A 98 7.15 2.50 1.97
N LEU A 99 7.16 2.44 3.30
CA LEU A 99 7.62 1.29 4.06
C LEU A 99 6.44 0.38 4.39
N TYR A 100 6.53 -0.89 4.06
CA TYR A 100 5.51 -1.88 4.36
C TYR A 100 5.95 -2.75 5.54
N LEU A 101 5.14 -2.77 6.59
CA LEU A 101 5.33 -3.64 7.75
C LEU A 101 4.38 -4.83 7.67
N GLN A 102 4.94 -6.03 7.62
CA GLN A 102 4.21 -7.28 7.60
C GLN A 102 4.51 -8.08 8.87
N GLY A 103 3.48 -8.40 9.67
CA GLY A 103 3.65 -9.26 10.83
C GLY A 103 3.98 -10.70 10.42
N SER A 104 4.61 -11.48 11.31
CA SER A 104 4.91 -12.90 11.09
C SER A 104 3.63 -13.72 10.85
N SER A 105 3.26 -13.85 9.58
CA SER A 105 2.40 -14.81 8.84
C SER A 105 1.14 -15.47 9.47
N GLN A 106 0.84 -15.37 10.77
CA GLN A 106 -0.30 -16.09 11.36
C GLN A 106 -1.65 -15.38 11.20
N ASP A 107 -1.68 -14.08 10.93
CA ASP A 107 -2.95 -13.32 10.99
C ASP A 107 -3.62 -13.04 9.63
N GLY A 108 -3.05 -13.49 8.50
CA GLY A 108 -3.56 -13.12 7.17
C GLY A 108 -3.69 -11.59 6.96
N ARG A 109 -3.01 -10.81 7.82
CA ARG A 109 -3.18 -9.37 7.93
C ARG A 109 -2.42 -8.70 6.80
N SER A 110 -3.09 -7.81 6.09
CA SER A 110 -2.46 -7.01 5.05
C SER A 110 -1.27 -6.22 5.60
N PRO A 111 -0.19 -6.06 4.80
CA PRO A 111 0.96 -5.28 5.20
C PRO A 111 0.56 -3.84 5.45
N ARG A 112 1.05 -3.24 6.54
CA ARG A 112 0.77 -1.85 6.92
C ARG A 112 1.72 -0.92 6.15
N PRO A 113 1.20 -0.08 5.23
CA PRO A 113 2.02 0.94 4.59
C PRO A 113 2.28 2.10 5.56
N ILE A 114 3.51 2.63 5.53
CA ILE A 114 3.97 3.78 6.29
C ILE A 114 4.62 4.75 5.30
N PRO A 115 4.04 5.94 5.08
CA PRO A 115 4.65 6.93 4.21
C PRO A 115 5.91 7.48 4.88
N LEU A 116 7.07 7.27 4.28
CA LEU A 116 8.36 7.74 4.79
C LEU A 116 8.54 9.28 4.72
N PRO A 117 7.94 10.02 3.76
CA PRO A 117 8.09 11.48 3.72
C PRO A 117 7.69 12.16 5.03
N GLY A 118 8.60 12.98 5.56
CA GLY A 118 8.41 13.70 6.83
C GLY A 118 8.73 12.89 8.09
N TYR A 119 9.20 11.64 7.96
CA TYR A 119 9.85 10.96 9.09
C TYR A 119 11.30 11.40 9.24
N GLU A 120 11.75 11.58 10.46
CA GLU A 120 13.14 11.78 10.81
C GLU A 120 13.73 10.47 11.32
N VAL A 121 14.80 10.01 10.67
CA VAL A 121 15.54 8.82 11.09
C VAL A 121 16.63 9.25 12.06
N SER A 122 16.68 8.62 13.23
CA SER A 122 17.66 8.95 14.27
C SER A 122 18.02 7.73 15.11
N LEU A 123 19.13 7.80 15.82
CA LEU A 123 19.45 6.82 16.85
C LEU A 123 18.64 7.12 18.14
N PRO A 124 18.31 6.10 18.93
CA PRO A 124 17.73 6.32 20.26
C PRO A 124 18.70 7.12 21.14
N GLY A 125 18.16 8.02 21.96
CA GLY A 125 18.96 8.83 22.86
C GLY A 125 19.57 7.99 23.99
N SER A 126 20.60 8.50 24.66
CA SER A 126 21.26 7.82 25.79
C SER A 126 20.35 7.49 26.98
N SER A 127 19.19 8.15 27.07
CA SER A 127 18.15 7.87 28.06
C SER A 127 17.28 6.65 27.70
N GLU A 128 17.22 6.30 26.42
CA GLU A 128 16.39 5.22 25.88
C GLU A 128 17.23 3.92 25.84
N LYS A 129 17.21 3.16 26.94
CA LYS A 129 17.90 1.86 27.01
C LYS A 129 16.98 0.73 26.52
N PHE A 130 17.40 0.09 25.44
CA PHE A 130 16.76 -1.11 24.92
C PHE A 130 17.63 -2.34 25.22
N GLU A 131 17.00 -3.48 25.48
CA GLU A 131 17.71 -4.76 25.66
C GLU A 131 18.28 -5.28 24.33
N VAL A 132 17.71 -4.83 23.21
CA VAL A 132 18.08 -5.19 21.85
C VAL A 132 19.16 -4.25 21.31
N LYS A 133 20.03 -4.78 20.46
CA LYS A 133 21.16 -4.03 19.86
C LYS A 133 20.77 -3.44 18.51
N HIS A 134 21.58 -2.49 18.02
CA HIS A 134 21.42 -1.92 16.69
C HIS A 134 20.05 -1.26 16.45
N VAL A 135 19.59 -0.50 17.46
CA VAL A 135 18.29 0.18 17.44
C VAL A 135 18.38 1.51 16.72
N PHE A 136 17.38 1.79 15.90
CA PHE A 136 17.13 3.09 15.29
C PHE A 136 15.65 3.45 15.41
N LYS A 137 15.33 4.74 15.29
CA LYS A 137 13.96 5.24 15.39
C LYS A 137 13.58 6.14 14.23
N LEU A 138 12.29 6.13 13.91
CA LEU A 138 11.64 6.97 12.94
C LEU A 138 10.62 7.84 13.67
N CYS A 139 10.81 9.15 13.64
CA CYS A 139 9.96 10.12 14.32
C CYS A 139 9.19 10.97 13.30
N GLN A 140 7.87 11.05 13.43
CA GLN A 140 7.04 11.95 12.63
C GLN A 140 6.02 12.65 13.54
N SER A 141 6.24 13.92 13.82
CA SER A 141 5.40 14.73 14.71
C SER A 141 5.17 14.09 16.09
N GLN A 142 4.08 13.34 16.29
CA GLN A 142 3.74 12.66 17.55
C GLN A 142 3.93 11.14 17.49
N GLN A 143 4.30 10.59 16.34
CA GLN A 143 4.49 9.16 16.14
C GLN A 143 5.99 8.83 16.17
N THR A 144 6.38 7.91 17.05
CA THR A 144 7.75 7.37 17.10
C THR A 144 7.70 5.88 16.91
N LEU A 145 8.46 5.39 15.93
CA LEU A 145 8.61 3.98 15.61
C LEU A 145 10.04 3.55 15.89
N TYR A 146 10.22 2.46 16.62
CA TYR A 146 11.53 1.90 16.92
C TYR A 146 11.73 0.61 16.14
N PHE A 147 12.94 0.45 15.62
CA PHE A 147 13.36 -0.69 14.84
C PHE A 147 14.70 -1.20 15.36
N SER A 148 14.87 -2.52 15.40
CA SER A 148 16.13 -3.19 15.74
C SER A 148 16.55 -4.07 14.57
N ALA A 149 17.79 -3.89 14.13
CA ALA A 149 18.43 -4.77 13.17
C ALA A 149 19.20 -5.91 13.87
N GLU A 150 19.45 -6.98 13.14
CA GLU A 150 20.27 -8.11 13.63
C GLU A 150 21.75 -7.69 13.77
N ASP A 151 22.23 -6.85 12.85
CA ASP A 151 23.62 -6.41 12.78
C ASP A 151 23.74 -4.91 12.48
N GLU A 152 24.91 -4.33 12.77
CA GLU A 152 25.21 -2.91 12.53
C GLU A 152 25.15 -2.55 11.04
N GLU A 153 25.65 -3.42 10.15
CA GLU A 153 25.60 -3.19 8.70
C GLU A 153 24.15 -3.07 8.21
N LEU A 154 23.26 -3.93 8.71
CA LEU A 154 21.84 -3.91 8.38
C LEU A 154 21.17 -2.64 8.93
N GLN A 155 21.49 -2.24 10.16
CA GLN A 155 21.03 -0.99 10.76
C GLN A 155 21.44 0.22 9.91
N MET A 156 22.73 0.34 9.58
CA MET A 156 23.26 1.45 8.77
C MET A 156 22.56 1.52 7.41
N LYS A 157 22.38 0.37 6.76
CA LYS A 157 21.71 0.28 5.47
C LYS A 157 20.24 0.71 5.54
N TRP A 158 19.50 0.26 6.55
CA TRP A 158 18.12 0.71 6.77
C TRP A 158 18.07 2.21 7.03
N MET A 159 18.92 2.73 7.91
CA MET A 159 18.95 4.15 8.21
C MET A 159 19.24 5.00 6.97
N GLU A 160 20.18 4.58 6.12
CA GLU A 160 20.49 5.27 4.87
C GLU A 160 19.28 5.31 3.93
N ILE A 161 18.66 4.16 3.67
CA ILE A 161 17.53 4.04 2.75
C ILE A 161 16.34 4.85 3.26
N LEU A 162 16.02 4.73 4.55
CA LEU A 162 14.91 5.45 5.17
C LEU A 162 15.17 6.96 5.18
N THR A 163 16.41 7.40 5.40
CA THR A 163 16.76 8.82 5.34
C THR A 163 16.60 9.38 3.93
N LYS A 164 17.02 8.62 2.90
CA LYS A 164 16.83 9.01 1.49
C LYS A 164 15.35 9.11 1.14
N ALA A 165 14.58 8.08 1.47
CA ALA A 165 13.14 8.04 1.22
C ALA A 165 12.37 9.13 1.98
N ALA A 166 12.75 9.42 3.22
CA ALA A 166 12.12 10.47 4.02
C ALA A 166 12.35 11.88 3.46
N LYS A 167 13.50 12.11 2.81
CA LYS A 167 13.84 13.37 2.14
C LYS A 167 13.18 13.52 0.77
N GLY A 168 12.52 12.46 0.25
CA GLY A 168 11.87 12.48 -1.07
C GLY A 168 12.84 12.55 -2.25
N ALA A 169 14.07 12.05 -2.06
CA ALA A 169 15.15 12.10 -3.05
C ALA A 169 15.10 10.93 -4.05
#